data_AF-A0A8H6TT60-F1
#
_entry.id   AF-A0A8H6TT60-F1
#
_cell.length_a   1.000
_cell.length_b   1.000
_cell.length_c   1.000
_cell.angle_alpha   90.00
_cell.angle_beta   90.00
_cell.angle_gamma   90.00
#
_symmetry.space_group_name_H-M   'P 1'
#
loop_
_entity.id
_entity.type
_entity.pdbx_description
1 polymer ?
#
loop_
_entity_poly.entity_id
_entity_poly.type
_entity_poly.pdbx_seq_one_letter_code
_entity_poly.pdbx_strand_id
1 'polypeptide(L)'
;MPPSAIPPESPRNFKGFSGRASLFTATYNVSQLAPKVQLMATGAHLLAELNCNTCSQYLGYKIVRAFDKSEEWKQDRFLLELAELNNPYTHFFPESDESDDSS
;
A
#
# COMPACT_ATOMS: atom_id res chain seq x y z
N MET A 1 -18.21 -0.66 3.51
CA MET A 1 -18.25 -1.43 2.25
C MET A 1 -19.47 -2.34 2.31
N PRO A 2 -20.41 -2.30 1.35
CA PRO A 2 -21.40 -3.35 1.28
C PRO A 2 -20.68 -4.67 0.94
N PRO A 3 -20.91 -5.76 1.70
CA PRO A 3 -20.29 -7.07 1.46
C PRO A 3 -20.44 -7.59 0.03
N SER A 4 -21.36 -7.05 -0.76
CA SER A 4 -21.70 -7.46 -2.13
C SER A 4 -20.62 -7.16 -3.19
N ALA A 5 -19.66 -6.27 -2.92
CA ALA A 5 -18.61 -5.91 -3.89
C ALA A 5 -17.38 -6.82 -3.84
N ILE A 6 -17.27 -7.65 -2.79
CA ILE A 6 -16.19 -8.63 -2.64
C ILE A 6 -16.79 -10.00 -2.99
N PRO A 7 -16.22 -10.75 -3.95
CA PRO A 7 -16.69 -12.10 -4.24
C PRO A 7 -16.69 -12.95 -2.96
N PRO A 8 -17.75 -13.73 -2.68
CA PRO A 8 -17.87 -14.49 -1.43
C PRO A 8 -16.73 -15.53 -1.25
N GLU A 9 -16.18 -16.01 -2.36
CA GLU A 9 -15.04 -16.94 -2.44
C GLU A 9 -13.68 -16.26 -2.22
N SER A 10 -13.63 -14.92 -2.18
CA SER A 10 -12.35 -14.22 -2.14
C SER A 10 -11.70 -14.28 -0.75
N PRO A 11 -10.36 -14.41 -0.69
CA PRO A 11 -9.65 -14.45 0.57
C PRO A 11 -9.76 -13.10 1.29
N ARG A 12 -10.23 -13.13 2.56
CA ARG A 12 -10.19 -11.96 3.46
C ARG A 12 -8.78 -11.66 3.98
N ASN A 13 -7.82 -12.53 3.70
CA ASN A 13 -6.43 -12.43 4.13
C ASN A 13 -5.57 -12.00 2.94
N PHE A 14 -5.50 -10.69 2.70
CA PHE A 14 -4.62 -10.15 1.67
C PHE A 14 -3.18 -10.07 2.18
N LYS A 15 -2.23 -10.19 1.24
CA LYS A 15 -0.79 -10.02 1.51
C LYS A 15 -0.23 -8.95 0.57
N GLY A 16 0.46 -7.98 1.16
CA GLY A 16 1.23 -6.96 0.45
C GLY A 16 2.65 -7.44 0.16
N PHE A 17 3.60 -6.50 0.12
CA PHE A 17 5.01 -6.80 -0.05
C PHE A 17 5.64 -7.33 1.24
N SER A 18 5.40 -6.68 2.38
CA SER A 18 6.05 -7.02 3.65
C SER A 18 5.23 -7.98 4.53
N GLY A 19 3.91 -8.06 4.34
CA GLY A 19 3.10 -8.98 5.12
C GLY A 19 1.60 -8.84 4.94
N ARG A 20 0.87 -8.88 6.06
CA ARG A 20 -0.59 -8.82 6.07
C ARG A 20 -1.06 -7.45 5.61
N ALA A 21 -2.00 -7.46 4.68
CA ALA A 21 -2.59 -6.26 4.13
C ALA A 21 -4.12 -6.32 4.18
N SER A 22 -4.75 -5.16 4.06
CA SER A 22 -6.20 -5.02 3.93
C SER A 22 -6.54 -4.17 2.72
N LEU A 23 -7.69 -4.47 2.11
CA LEU A 23 -8.16 -3.78 0.92
C LEU A 23 -9.13 -2.67 1.30
N PHE A 24 -8.84 -1.46 0.83
CA PHE A 24 -9.62 -0.25 1.09
C PHE A 24 -10.17 0.32 -0.23
N THR A 25 -11.26 1.07 -0.12
CA THR A 25 -11.92 1.73 -1.25
C THR A 25 -11.51 3.19 -1.42
N ALA A 26 -10.99 3.81 -0.36
CA ALA A 26 -10.51 5.18 -0.35
C ALA A 26 -9.33 5.30 0.62
N THR A 27 -8.41 6.20 0.31
CA THR A 27 -7.30 6.60 1.17
C THR A 27 -7.11 8.11 1.06
N TYR A 28 -6.53 8.71 2.10
CA TYR A 28 -6.26 10.15 2.18
C TYR A 28 -4.83 10.36 2.64
N ASN A 29 -4.27 11.55 2.34
CA ASN A 29 -2.92 11.93 2.74
C ASN A 29 -1.81 10.99 2.21
N VAL A 30 -1.99 10.48 0.99
CA VAL A 30 -1.01 9.61 0.33
C VAL A 30 -0.61 10.16 -1.04
N SER A 31 0.64 9.93 -1.41
CA SER A 31 1.19 10.14 -2.76
C SER A 31 1.28 8.82 -3.50
N GLN A 32 1.06 8.84 -4.81
CA GLN A 32 1.16 7.67 -5.68
C GLN A 32 2.40 7.78 -6.55
N LEU A 33 3.28 6.77 -6.52
CA LEU A 33 4.40 6.69 -7.44
C LEU A 33 3.96 6.19 -8.83
N ALA A 34 4.86 6.30 -9.80
CA ALA A 34 4.63 5.80 -11.16
C ALA A 34 4.21 4.32 -11.14
N PRO A 35 3.08 3.95 -11.79
CA PRO A 35 2.61 2.58 -11.79
C PRO A 35 3.60 1.64 -12.47
N LYS A 36 3.82 0.46 -11.87
CA LYS A 36 4.66 -0.61 -12.38
C LYS A 36 3.87 -1.91 -12.51
N VAL A 37 4.16 -2.71 -13.54
CA VAL A 37 3.57 -4.04 -13.68
C VAL A 37 4.30 -4.99 -12.73
N GLN A 38 3.55 -5.71 -11.91
CA GLN A 38 4.07 -6.70 -10.97
C GLN A 38 3.26 -7.99 -11.05
N LEU A 39 3.95 -9.12 -10.93
CA LEU A 39 3.31 -10.43 -10.84
C LEU A 39 2.97 -10.72 -9.38
N MET A 40 1.68 -10.94 -9.10
CA MET A 40 1.17 -11.35 -7.79
C MET A 40 0.74 -12.82 -7.83
N ALA A 41 0.35 -13.37 -6.68
CA ALA A 41 -0.17 -14.74 -6.59
C ALA A 41 -1.38 -14.98 -7.51
N THR A 42 -2.17 -13.94 -7.78
CA THR A 42 -3.37 -13.97 -8.63
C THR A 42 -3.11 -13.45 -10.05
N GLY A 43 -1.86 -13.33 -10.46
CA GLY A 43 -1.47 -12.91 -11.81
C GLY A 43 -0.94 -11.48 -11.90
N ALA A 44 -0.84 -10.97 -13.12
CA ALA A 44 -0.24 -9.66 -13.40
C ALA A 44 -1.17 -8.51 -12.99
N HIS A 45 -0.60 -7.51 -12.32
CA HIS A 45 -1.28 -6.31 -11.89
C HIS A 45 -0.43 -5.07 -12.21
N LEU A 46 -1.09 -3.98 -12.60
CA LEU A 46 -0.47 -2.65 -12.64
C LEU A 46 -0.67 -1.99 -11.27
N LEU A 47 0.42 -1.77 -10.55
CA LEU A 47 0.41 -1.30 -9.17
C LEU A 47 1.11 0.06 -9.05
N ALA A 48 0.50 1.01 -8.35
CA ALA A 48 1.15 2.26 -7.95
C ALA A 48 1.48 2.19 -6.45
N GLU A 49 2.74 2.45 -6.10
CA GLU A 49 3.17 2.48 -4.70
C GLU A 49 2.57 3.68 -3.97
N LEU A 50 2.17 3.49 -2.72
CA LEU A 50 1.54 4.50 -1.87
C LEU A 50 2.46 4.88 -0.73
N ASN A 51 2.79 6.17 -0.66
CA ASN A 51 3.59 6.71 0.43
C ASN A 51 2.80 7.76 1.21
N CYS A 52 3.04 7.86 2.52
CA CYS A 52 2.44 8.89 3.36
C CYS A 52 2.97 10.27 2.96
N ASN A 53 2.10 11.25 2.75
CA ASN A 53 2.53 12.61 2.41
C ASN A 53 3.25 13.32 3.58
N THR A 54 3.10 12.85 4.80
CA THR A 54 3.66 13.49 5.99
C THR A 54 5.06 12.96 6.33
N CYS A 55 5.24 11.63 6.32
CA CYS A 55 6.52 11.00 6.70
C CYS A 55 7.23 10.31 5.53
N SER A 56 6.67 10.36 4.31
CA SER A 56 7.20 9.69 3.10
C SER A 56 7.34 8.16 3.22
N GLN A 57 6.84 7.54 4.30
CA GLN A 57 6.89 6.10 4.52
C GLN A 57 5.99 5.35 3.54
N TYR A 58 6.47 4.20 3.08
CA TYR A 58 5.69 3.24 2.30
C TYR A 58 4.49 2.70 3.10
N LEU A 59 3.31 2.68 2.49
CA LEU A 59 2.06 2.22 3.11
C LEU A 59 1.43 1.02 2.38
N GLY A 60 1.78 0.79 1.11
CA GLY A 60 1.17 -0.25 0.30
C GLY A 60 1.07 0.10 -1.18
N TYR A 61 0.03 -0.43 -1.83
CA TYR A 61 -0.19 -0.26 -3.27
C TYR A 61 -1.62 0.13 -3.61
N LYS A 62 -1.79 0.96 -4.64
CA LYS A 62 -3.04 1.07 -5.39
C LYS A 62 -3.00 0.08 -6.55
N ILE A 63 -4.02 -0.75 -6.66
CA ILE A 63 -4.23 -1.64 -7.80
C ILE A 63 -4.85 -0.81 -8.91
N VAL A 64 -4.02 -0.29 -9.81
CA VAL A 64 -4.46 0.55 -10.94
C VAL A 64 -5.19 -0.29 -11.97
N ARG A 65 -4.73 -1.53 -12.20
CA ARG A 65 -5.38 -2.48 -13.11
C ARG A 65 -5.05 -3.91 -12.71
N ALA A 66 -6.06 -4.77 -12.73
CA ALA A 66 -5.86 -6.22 -12.75
C ALA A 66 -6.03 -6.70 -14.20
N PHE A 67 -5.11 -7.54 -14.69
CA PHE A 67 -5.20 -8.05 -16.07
C PHE A 67 -6.07 -9.30 -16.16
N ASP A 68 -6.28 -10.02 -15.05
CA ASP A 68 -7.22 -11.12 -14.97
C ASP A 68 -8.64 -10.60 -14.66
N LYS A 69 -9.63 -11.06 -15.42
CA LYS A 69 -11.05 -10.72 -15.22
C LYS A 69 -11.56 -11.16 -13.85
N SER A 70 -11.02 -12.26 -13.30
CA SER A 70 -11.40 -12.73 -11.97
C SER A 70 -10.96 -11.77 -10.85
N GLU A 71 -10.04 -10.85 -11.16
CA GLU A 71 -9.39 -9.93 -10.23
C GLU A 71 -9.78 -8.46 -10.48
N GLU A 72 -10.60 -8.17 -11.50
CA GLU A 72 -11.03 -6.82 -11.88
C GLU A 72 -11.75 -6.07 -10.75
N TRP A 73 -12.40 -6.80 -9.84
CA TRP A 73 -13.04 -6.22 -8.65
C TRP A 73 -12.05 -5.54 -7.68
N LYS A 74 -10.75 -5.84 -7.79
CA LYS A 74 -9.66 -5.20 -7.04
C LYS A 74 -9.17 -3.91 -7.70
N GLN A 75 -9.62 -3.59 -8.91
CA GLN A 75 -9.22 -2.37 -9.59
C GLN A 75 -9.67 -1.11 -8.82
N ASP A 76 -8.80 -0.10 -8.82
CA ASP A 76 -8.95 1.14 -8.06
C ASP A 76 -9.17 0.89 -6.55
N ARG A 77 -8.62 -0.19 -6.03
CA ARG A 77 -8.57 -0.48 -4.60
C ARG A 77 -7.16 -0.28 -4.05
N PHE A 78 -7.10 -0.02 -2.76
CA PHE A 78 -5.88 0.28 -2.04
C PHE A 78 -5.55 -0.89 -1.11
N LEU A 79 -4.44 -1.56 -1.39
CA LEU A 79 -3.92 -2.63 -0.58
C LEU A 79 -2.89 -2.04 0.40
N LEU A 80 -3.31 -1.77 1.64
CA LEU A 80 -2.45 -1.17 2.66
C LEU A 80 -1.92 -2.21 3.64
N GLU A 81 -0.66 -2.07 4.00
CA GLU A 81 0.02 -2.98 4.91
C GLU A 81 -0.26 -2.62 6.37
N LEU A 82 -0.74 -3.59 7.15
CA LEU A 82 -1.21 -3.34 8.51
C LEU A 82 -0.05 -2.96 9.46
N ALA A 83 1.15 -3.48 9.20
CA ALA A 83 2.33 -3.15 9.99
C ALA A 83 2.75 -1.68 9.81
N GLU A 84 2.72 -1.18 8.58
CA GLU A 84 3.11 0.20 8.25
C GLU A 84 2.11 1.22 8.79
N LEU A 85 0.82 0.90 8.78
CA LEU A 85 -0.23 1.77 9.33
C LEU A 85 -0.15 1.95 10.85
N ASN A 86 0.46 1.01 11.56
CA ASN A 86 0.53 1.00 13.02
C ASN A 86 1.97 1.18 13.53
N ASN A 87 2.87 1.71 12.70
CA ASN A 87 4.28 1.87 13.01
C ASN A 87 4.54 3.19 13.78
N PRO A 88 4.79 3.15 15.10
CA PRO A 88 5.00 4.37 15.90
C PRO A 88 6.34 5.05 15.62
N TYR A 89 7.28 4.36 14.95
CA TYR A 89 8.62 4.89 14.67
C TYR A 89 8.66 5.83 13.46
N THR A 90 7.59 5.95 12.69
CA THR A 90 7.51 6.83 11.51
C THR A 90 7.47 8.33 11.84
N HIS A 91 7.35 8.69 13.12
CA HIS A 91 7.41 10.07 13.63
C HIS A 91 8.78 10.44 14.22
N PHE A 92 9.70 9.48 14.39
CA PHE A 92 11.06 9.80 14.78
C PHE A 92 11.81 10.24 13.52
N PHE A 93 11.83 11.53 13.27
CA PHE A 93 12.95 12.14 12.57
C PHE A 93 14.14 11.99 13.52
N PRO A 94 15.15 11.14 13.25
CA PRO A 94 16.43 11.36 13.91
C PRO A 94 16.87 12.75 13.44
N GLU A 95 16.84 13.73 14.35
CA GLU A 95 17.62 14.94 14.16
C GLU A 95 19.02 14.46 13.80
N SER A 96 19.50 14.84 12.62
CA SER A 96 20.88 14.68 12.24
C SER A 96 21.71 15.26 13.37
N ASP A 97 22.53 14.42 14.01
CA ASP A 97 23.65 14.88 14.84
C ASP A 97 24.55 15.71 13.93
N GLU A 98 24.24 17.00 13.83
CA GLU A 98 25.09 18.03 13.28
C GLU A 98 26.20 18.25 14.30
N SER A 99 27.21 17.37 14.28
CA SER A 99 28.42 17.56 15.04
C SER A 99 29.25 18.64 14.34
N ASP A 100 28.88 19.89 14.56
CA ASP A 100 29.82 21.00 14.47
C ASP A 100 30.68 20.97 15.74
N ASP A 101 31.88 20.41 15.64
CA ASP A 101 33.00 20.89 16.44
C ASP A 101 34.18 21.07 15.49
N SER A 102 34.12 22.20 14.79
CA SER A 102 35.28 22.87 14.25
C SER A 102 36.13 23.39 15.42
N SER A 103 37.30 22.80 15.69
CA SER A 103 38.52 23.48 16.19
C SER A 103 39.73 22.55 16.23
#